data_AF-A0A954XXK8-F1
#
_entry.id   AF-A0A954XXK8-F1
#
_cell.length_a   1.000
_cell.length_b   1.000
_cell.length_c   1.000
_cell.angle_alpha   90.00
_cell.angle_beta   90.00
_cell.angle_gamma   90.00
#
_symmetry.space_group_name_H-M   'P 1'
#
loop_
_entity.id
_entity.type
_entity.pdbx_description
1 polymer ?
#
loop_
_entity_poly.entity_id
_entity_poly.type
_entity_poly.pdbx_seq_one_letter_code
_entity_poly.pdbx_strand_id
1 'polypeptide(L)'
;MPSSRVLVTSSPCSVGGWRSCTSWLIAVGMSLIGVSGTALGADPASEPTGKQAAEAYRQIGGFLQPPPRRQQQQQQQQQQQQQLQPVNSSYVVLGFNDLGMHCMNQDFSQLCILPPYNSLHAQVIRRGREPRVVSSGVTVRYRIPSNTTSVTKTNFWQFAPQLFGVNLLPDVGLAGNGLEGVMTPTGDNDWAAIGIPVTPIDDNGFLNPYPLAKIQVESQGVAVATTRAVVPVSWEISCNLCHAPGATNAMVDADILQRHDQKHGTQLLGSGSVLCASCHADPALGTVGVPGVSSLSHAMHGSHADRVQPLADMGYVNACYACHPGFKTNCQRDVHFAKGIYCTQCHGDMAAVANPARTPWIDEPTCGSCHAARQHEFDFEEPGKLFKESRGHGNVHCAACHGSPHAVGPALTVEDNIQAIEHQGYAGVISKCTVCHTSMPNETFEHKRDD
;
A
#
# COMPACT_ATOMS: atom_id res chain seq x y z
N MET A 1 -0.33 27.20 7.33
CA MET A 1 -1.21 26.48 6.39
C MET A 1 -2.32 25.82 7.21
N PRO A 2 -3.61 25.97 6.91
CA PRO A 2 -4.63 25.28 7.68
C PRO A 2 -4.74 23.85 7.17
N SER A 3 -4.42 22.89 8.05
CA SER A 3 -4.78 21.49 7.91
C SER A 3 -6.31 21.40 7.83
N SER A 4 -6.84 20.95 6.69
CA SER A 4 -8.26 20.61 6.56
C SER A 4 -8.53 19.34 7.37
N ARG A 5 -8.69 19.49 8.69
CA ARG A 5 -9.11 18.42 9.59
C ARG A 5 -10.57 18.09 9.30
N VAL A 6 -10.84 16.87 8.83
CA VAL A 6 -12.18 16.31 8.85
C VAL A 6 -12.51 16.01 10.31
N LEU A 7 -13.37 16.84 10.91
CA LEU A 7 -13.89 16.63 12.27
C LEU A 7 -14.91 15.50 12.22
N VAL A 8 -14.48 14.28 12.59
CA VAL A 8 -15.37 13.15 12.87
C VAL A 8 -16.01 13.41 14.24
N THR A 9 -17.31 13.65 14.28
CA THR A 9 -18.07 13.77 15.53
C THR A 9 -18.36 12.37 16.08
N SER A 10 -17.78 12.02 17.23
CA SER A 10 -18.05 10.75 17.91
C SER A 10 -19.39 10.79 18.65
N SER A 11 -20.24 9.80 18.41
CA SER A 11 -21.37 9.49 19.29
C SER A 11 -20.91 8.49 20.36
N PRO A 12 -21.29 8.68 21.64
CA PRO A 12 -20.88 7.77 22.71
C PRO A 12 -21.67 6.47 22.69
N CYS A 13 -20.97 5.32 22.73
CA CYS A 13 -21.58 4.02 23.01
C CYS A 13 -22.08 3.96 24.46
N SER A 14 -23.39 3.99 24.65
CA SER A 14 -24.03 3.81 25.96
C SER A 14 -24.25 2.32 26.28
N VAL A 15 -23.84 1.92 27.47
CA VAL A 15 -23.99 0.59 28.06
C VAL A 15 -25.41 0.45 28.63
N GLY A 16 -26.18 -0.58 28.24
CA GLY A 16 -27.53 -0.77 28.76
C GLY A 16 -28.08 -2.20 28.66
N GLY A 17 -28.19 -2.85 29.82
CA GLY A 17 -29.43 -3.52 30.29
C GLY A 17 -29.88 -4.83 29.65
N TRP A 18 -29.65 -5.93 30.39
CA TRP A 18 -30.12 -7.30 30.13
C TRP A 18 -31.64 -7.47 29.96
N ARG A 19 -32.03 -8.46 29.13
CA ARG A 19 -33.15 -9.39 29.42
C ARG A 19 -33.00 -10.69 28.61
N SER A 20 -33.09 -11.81 29.32
CA SER A 20 -33.02 -13.21 28.89
C SER A 20 -34.21 -13.65 28.05
N CYS A 21 -34.00 -14.58 27.11
CA CYS A 21 -34.97 -15.63 26.78
C CYS A 21 -34.30 -16.88 26.16
N THR A 22 -34.86 -18.02 26.56
CA THR A 22 -34.49 -19.43 26.47
C THR A 22 -34.35 -20.08 25.08
N SER A 23 -33.32 -20.91 24.96
CA SER A 23 -33.22 -22.29 24.43
C SER A 23 -34.21 -22.80 23.38
N TRP A 24 -33.68 -23.26 22.23
CA TRP A 24 -34.18 -24.45 21.50
C TRP A 24 -33.01 -25.25 20.92
N LEU A 25 -32.88 -26.50 21.38
CA LEU A 25 -31.95 -27.53 20.90
C LEU A 25 -32.61 -28.29 19.73
N ILE A 26 -31.90 -28.45 18.62
CA ILE A 26 -32.21 -29.48 17.62
C ILE A 26 -30.95 -30.31 17.41
N ALA A 27 -31.07 -31.60 17.76
CA ALA A 27 -30.08 -32.63 17.54
C ALA A 27 -30.17 -33.14 16.09
N VAL A 28 -29.02 -33.24 15.42
CA VAL A 28 -28.87 -34.04 14.20
C VAL A 28 -27.70 -35.00 14.42
N GLY A 29 -28.01 -36.29 14.44
CA GLY A 29 -27.02 -37.37 14.50
C GLY A 29 -26.35 -37.58 13.15
N MET A 30 -25.03 -37.75 13.15
CA MET A 30 -24.31 -38.33 12.03
C MET A 30 -23.32 -39.38 12.54
N SER A 31 -23.42 -40.54 11.88
CA SER A 31 -22.73 -41.78 12.15
C SER A 31 -21.22 -41.70 11.93
N LEU A 32 -20.50 -42.40 12.81
CA LEU A 32 -19.07 -42.69 12.77
C LEU A 32 -18.73 -43.62 11.61
N ILE A 33 -17.72 -43.26 10.82
CA ILE A 33 -16.88 -44.20 10.08
C ILE A 33 -15.43 -43.88 10.45
N GLY A 34 -14.83 -44.79 11.21
CA GLY A 34 -13.42 -44.72 11.58
C GLY A 34 -12.54 -45.26 10.47
N VAL A 35 -11.43 -44.56 10.21
CA VAL A 35 -10.27 -45.11 9.51
C VAL A 35 -9.05 -44.82 10.37
N SER A 36 -8.46 -45.90 10.88
CA SER A 36 -7.23 -45.97 11.64
C SER A 36 -6.01 -45.62 10.80
N GLY A 37 -5.20 -44.66 11.26
CA GLY A 37 -3.90 -44.31 10.70
C GLY A 37 -2.89 -44.09 11.83
N THR A 38 -1.82 -44.87 11.79
CA THR A 38 -0.79 -45.08 12.82
C THR A 38 0.02 -43.83 13.17
N ALA A 39 0.25 -43.63 14.48
CA ALA A 39 1.18 -42.65 15.04
C ALA A 39 2.64 -43.06 14.77
N LEU A 40 3.42 -42.15 14.20
CA LEU A 40 4.88 -42.19 14.25
C LEU A 40 5.34 -40.97 15.06
N GLY A 41 6.01 -41.24 16.17
CA GLY A 41 6.56 -40.24 17.07
C GLY A 41 7.74 -39.49 16.44
N ALA A 42 7.87 -38.22 16.81
CA ALA A 42 9.06 -37.41 16.58
C ALA A 42 9.51 -36.78 17.90
N ASP A 43 10.75 -37.05 18.28
CA ASP A 43 11.45 -36.45 19.41
C ASP A 43 11.72 -34.95 19.16
N PRO A 44 11.85 -34.13 20.23
CA PRO A 44 12.06 -32.69 20.12
C PRO A 44 13.56 -32.35 20.18
N ALA A 45 14.13 -31.78 19.10
CA ALA A 45 15.26 -30.85 19.16
C ALA A 45 15.81 -30.52 17.76
N SER A 46 15.63 -29.26 17.33
CA SER A 46 16.65 -28.36 16.72
C SER A 46 15.97 -27.33 15.84
N GLU A 47 16.18 -26.05 16.15
CA GLU A 47 15.77 -24.92 15.29
C GLU A 47 16.63 -24.92 14.01
N PRO A 48 16.03 -24.76 12.81
CA PRO A 48 16.80 -24.69 11.57
C PRO A 48 17.48 -23.33 11.44
N THR A 49 18.78 -23.35 11.15
CA THR A 49 19.57 -22.14 10.89
C THR A 49 19.09 -21.41 9.63
N GLY A 50 19.21 -20.08 9.58
CA GLY A 50 18.68 -19.22 8.51
C GLY A 50 19.09 -19.54 7.06
N LYS A 51 20.05 -20.44 6.83
CA LYS A 51 20.36 -20.97 5.49
C LYS A 51 19.34 -22.01 4.99
N GLN A 52 18.77 -22.80 5.89
CA GLN A 52 17.78 -23.83 5.53
C GLN A 52 16.42 -23.21 5.15
N ALA A 53 16.06 -22.07 5.75
CA ALA A 53 14.89 -21.29 5.35
C ALA A 53 15.04 -20.69 3.93
N ALA A 54 16.25 -20.26 3.55
CA ALA A 54 16.54 -19.72 2.22
C ALA A 54 16.51 -20.81 1.12
N GLU A 55 16.89 -22.04 1.44
CA GLU A 55 16.80 -23.19 0.52
C GLU A 55 15.36 -23.71 0.38
N ALA A 56 14.57 -23.71 1.46
CA ALA A 56 13.14 -23.98 1.39
C ALA A 56 12.43 -22.97 0.48
N TYR A 57 12.75 -21.67 0.59
CA TYR A 57 12.22 -20.63 -0.31
C TYR A 57 12.58 -20.85 -1.79
N ARG A 58 13.79 -21.33 -2.10
CA ARG A 58 14.19 -21.67 -3.47
C ARG A 58 13.45 -22.88 -4.03
N GLN A 59 13.14 -23.88 -3.21
CA GLN A 59 12.42 -25.07 -3.65
C GLN A 59 10.91 -24.81 -3.85
N ILE A 60 10.31 -23.94 -3.04
CA ILE A 60 8.88 -23.55 -3.19
C ILE A 60 8.69 -22.58 -4.37
N GLY A 61 9.71 -21.77 -4.71
CA GLY A 61 9.72 -20.91 -5.90
C GLY A 61 9.72 -21.65 -7.25
N GLY A 62 9.77 -22.98 -7.25
CA GLY A 62 9.80 -23.82 -8.46
C GLY A 62 8.42 -24.12 -9.10
N PHE A 63 7.30 -23.80 -8.43
CA PHE A 63 5.95 -24.18 -8.92
C PHE A 63 5.12 -23.03 -9.53
N LEU A 64 5.72 -21.87 -9.76
CA LEU A 64 5.12 -20.80 -10.56
C LEU A 64 5.92 -20.61 -11.86
N GLN A 65 5.82 -21.58 -12.77
CA GLN A 65 6.11 -21.27 -14.17
C GLN A 65 4.92 -20.49 -14.73
N PRO A 66 5.11 -19.22 -15.17
CA PRO A 66 4.05 -18.54 -15.90
C PRO A 66 3.79 -19.26 -17.22
N PRO A 67 2.53 -19.40 -17.67
CA PRO A 67 2.24 -19.96 -18.99
C PRO A 67 2.89 -19.12 -20.09
N PRO A 68 3.13 -19.67 -21.29
CA PRO A 68 3.97 -19.06 -22.31
C PRO A 68 3.29 -17.83 -22.93
N ARG A 69 3.45 -16.66 -22.31
CA ARG A 69 3.09 -15.34 -22.85
C ARG A 69 4.22 -14.66 -23.63
N ARG A 70 5.33 -15.35 -23.89
CA ARG A 70 6.55 -14.75 -24.46
C ARG A 70 6.33 -14.00 -25.77
N GLN A 71 5.46 -14.48 -26.67
CA GLN A 71 5.27 -13.81 -27.97
C GLN A 71 4.32 -12.60 -27.90
N GLN A 72 3.26 -12.65 -27.10
CA GLN A 72 2.37 -11.49 -26.89
C GLN A 72 3.03 -10.42 -26.01
N GLN A 73 3.83 -10.81 -25.01
CA GLN A 73 4.62 -9.87 -24.22
C GLN A 73 5.74 -9.23 -25.03
N GLN A 74 6.39 -9.97 -25.95
CA GLN A 74 7.39 -9.39 -26.86
C GLN A 74 6.75 -8.45 -27.89
N GLN A 75 5.57 -8.77 -28.43
CA GLN A 75 4.85 -7.87 -29.35
C GLN A 75 4.29 -6.63 -28.63
N GLN A 76 3.79 -6.76 -27.40
CA GLN A 76 3.39 -5.60 -26.58
C GLN A 76 4.59 -4.76 -26.13
N GLN A 77 5.74 -5.37 -25.82
CA GLN A 77 6.99 -4.64 -25.54
C GLN A 77 7.50 -3.91 -26.79
N GLN A 78 7.42 -4.51 -27.98
CA GLN A 78 7.81 -3.86 -29.24
C GLN A 78 6.84 -2.74 -29.65
N GLN A 79 5.53 -2.89 -29.41
CA GLN A 79 4.54 -1.83 -29.66
C GLN A 79 4.58 -0.70 -28.61
N GLN A 80 4.95 -0.98 -27.36
CA GLN A 80 5.15 0.05 -26.32
C GLN A 80 6.49 0.78 -26.43
N GLN A 81 7.51 0.18 -27.05
CA GLN A 81 8.77 0.86 -27.38
C GLN A 81 8.61 2.01 -28.40
N GLN A 82 7.47 2.11 -29.09
CA GLN A 82 7.18 3.20 -30.04
C GLN A 82 6.63 4.48 -29.39
N GLN A 83 6.55 4.57 -28.06
CA GLN A 83 6.24 5.81 -27.34
C GLN A 83 7.26 6.11 -26.24
N LEU A 84 8.56 5.98 -26.54
CA LEU A 84 9.57 6.65 -25.72
C LEU A 84 9.26 8.15 -25.72
N GLN A 85 9.28 8.76 -24.52
CA GLN A 85 9.18 10.21 -24.35
C GLN A 85 10.13 10.89 -25.36
N PRO A 86 9.74 11.99 -26.01
CA PRO A 86 10.70 12.77 -26.74
C PRO A 86 11.78 13.23 -25.75
N VAL A 87 12.97 12.63 -25.86
CA VAL A 87 14.20 12.96 -25.10
C VAL A 87 14.60 14.45 -25.29
N ASN A 88 13.85 15.19 -26.11
CA ASN A 88 13.97 16.62 -26.40
C ASN A 88 12.93 17.52 -25.72
N SER A 89 12.09 17.03 -24.79
CA SER A 89 11.29 17.96 -23.98
C SER A 89 12.19 18.85 -23.10
N SER A 90 11.80 20.11 -22.91
CA SER A 90 12.41 21.01 -21.91
C SER A 90 12.04 20.67 -20.46
N TYR A 91 11.16 19.69 -20.25
CA TYR A 91 10.68 19.27 -18.95
C TYR A 91 10.76 17.74 -18.81
N VAL A 92 10.92 17.29 -17.57
CA VAL A 92 10.70 15.91 -17.16
C VAL A 92 9.74 15.90 -15.98
N VAL A 93 8.91 14.87 -15.88
CA VAL A 93 8.01 14.64 -14.75
C VAL A 93 8.26 13.24 -14.21
N LEU A 94 8.35 13.15 -12.89
CA LEU A 94 8.55 11.92 -12.14
C LEU A 94 7.38 11.76 -11.18
N GLY A 95 6.63 10.67 -11.32
CA GLY A 95 5.50 10.34 -10.45
C GLY A 95 5.87 9.26 -9.44
N PHE A 96 5.18 9.27 -8.29
CA PHE A 96 5.33 8.25 -7.26
C PHE A 96 4.05 8.17 -6.40
N ASN A 97 3.88 7.03 -5.74
CA ASN A 97 2.91 6.86 -4.66
C ASN A 97 3.65 6.92 -3.32
N ASP A 98 3.00 7.45 -2.29
CA ASP A 98 3.61 7.73 -0.99
C ASP A 98 3.67 6.51 -0.04
N LEU A 99 2.96 5.40 -0.32
CA LEU A 99 2.91 4.22 0.55
C LEU A 99 3.52 2.95 -0.08
N GLY A 100 3.53 2.87 -1.41
CA GLY A 100 3.88 1.66 -2.16
C GLY A 100 2.72 0.74 -2.51
N MET A 101 1.67 0.74 -1.67
CA MET A 101 0.37 0.11 -1.89
C MET A 101 -0.63 0.61 -0.85
N HIS A 102 -1.83 0.99 -1.29
CA HIS A 102 -2.94 1.24 -0.39
C HIS A 102 -3.79 -0.02 -0.20
N CYS A 103 -4.22 -0.28 1.03
CA CYS A 103 -5.14 -1.38 1.34
C CYS A 103 -6.55 -0.84 1.56
N MET A 104 -7.57 -1.53 1.08
CA MET A 104 -8.97 -1.17 1.32
C MET A 104 -9.82 -2.40 1.65
N ASN A 105 -10.96 -2.20 2.31
CA ASN A 105 -11.97 -3.25 2.41
C ASN A 105 -12.55 -3.57 1.03
N GLN A 106 -12.87 -4.85 0.81
CA GLN A 106 -13.66 -5.24 -0.37
C GLN A 106 -15.15 -4.94 -0.18
N ASP A 107 -15.67 -5.16 1.02
CA ASP A 107 -17.06 -4.92 1.42
C ASP A 107 -17.11 -4.02 2.67
N PHE A 108 -18.07 -3.10 2.72
CA PHE A 108 -18.21 -2.09 3.77
C PHE A 108 -19.49 -2.27 4.60
N SER A 109 -20.18 -3.40 4.50
CA SER A 109 -21.50 -3.59 5.11
C SER A 109 -21.48 -3.84 6.62
N GLN A 110 -20.38 -4.40 7.14
CA GLN A 110 -20.23 -4.74 8.55
C GLN A 110 -19.14 -3.91 9.24
N LEU A 111 -17.99 -3.74 8.61
CA LEU A 111 -16.90 -2.93 9.15
C LEU A 111 -16.08 -2.24 8.06
N CYS A 112 -15.27 -1.27 8.47
CA CYS A 112 -14.29 -0.59 7.64
C CYS A 112 -12.97 -0.46 8.40
N ILE A 113 -11.91 -1.04 7.84
CA ILE A 113 -10.53 -0.83 8.27
C ILE A 113 -9.97 0.37 7.50
N LEU A 114 -10.00 0.31 6.16
CA LEU A 114 -9.55 1.40 5.29
C LEU A 114 -10.50 1.59 4.10
N PRO A 115 -10.80 2.85 3.73
CA PRO A 115 -11.62 3.18 2.57
C PRO A 115 -10.81 3.05 1.26
N PRO A 116 -11.47 3.11 0.08
CA PRO A 116 -10.79 3.33 -1.18
C PRO A 116 -10.01 4.65 -1.12
N TYR A 117 -8.70 4.59 -1.37
CA TYR A 117 -7.82 5.74 -1.28
C TYR A 117 -6.52 5.49 -2.05
N ASN A 118 -5.91 6.55 -2.55
CA ASN A 118 -4.52 6.55 -3.00
C ASN A 118 -4.02 8.00 -3.06
N SER A 119 -2.73 8.18 -2.81
CA SER A 119 -2.04 9.45 -2.96
C SER A 119 -1.04 9.34 -4.10
N LEU A 120 -1.30 10.07 -5.18
CA LEU A 120 -0.40 10.16 -6.31
C LEU A 120 0.34 11.50 -6.25
N HIS A 121 1.66 11.45 -6.35
CA HIS A 121 2.53 12.62 -6.39
C HIS A 121 3.24 12.74 -7.74
N ALA A 122 3.60 13.96 -8.10
CA ALA A 122 4.36 14.28 -9.30
C ALA A 122 5.32 15.44 -9.02
N GLN A 123 6.61 15.22 -9.30
CA GLN A 123 7.60 16.29 -9.30
C GLN A 123 7.96 16.65 -10.74
N VAL A 124 7.86 17.94 -11.06
CA VAL A 124 8.16 18.47 -12.40
C VAL A 124 9.50 19.18 -12.35
N ILE A 125 10.41 18.82 -13.27
CA ILE A 125 11.75 19.39 -13.35
C ILE A 125 11.91 20.02 -14.73
N ARG A 126 12.30 21.30 -14.76
CA ARG A 126 12.72 21.97 -15.99
C ARG A 126 14.16 21.55 -16.27
N ARG A 127 14.37 20.91 -17.42
CA ARG A 127 15.68 20.45 -17.85
C ARG A 127 16.56 21.63 -18.22
N GLY A 128 17.85 21.51 -17.95
CA GLY A 128 18.86 22.52 -18.26
C GLY A 128 20.26 21.95 -18.01
N ARG A 129 21.31 22.76 -18.22
CA ARG A 129 22.63 22.39 -17.72
C ARG A 129 22.57 22.20 -16.19
N GLU A 130 21.93 23.17 -15.53
CA GLU A 130 21.46 23.09 -14.15
C GLU A 130 19.93 22.97 -14.16
N PRO A 131 19.38 21.77 -13.89
CA PRO A 131 17.95 21.55 -13.79
C PRO A 131 17.35 22.31 -12.61
N ARG A 132 16.07 22.64 -12.69
CA ARG A 132 15.34 23.24 -11.56
C ARG A 132 14.00 22.58 -11.37
N VAL A 133 13.68 22.25 -10.12
CA VAL A 133 12.33 21.84 -9.76
C VAL A 133 11.38 23.00 -10.02
N VAL A 134 10.29 22.70 -10.72
CA VAL A 134 9.22 23.65 -11.00
C VAL A 134 8.25 23.61 -9.84
N SER A 135 7.75 24.76 -9.39
CA SER A 135 6.77 24.87 -8.31
C SER A 135 5.48 25.59 -8.72
N SER A 136 5.46 26.23 -9.90
CA SER A 136 4.31 27.00 -10.41
C SER A 136 4.40 27.19 -11.93
N GLY A 137 3.34 27.74 -12.53
CA GLY A 137 3.31 28.08 -13.97
C GLY A 137 3.03 26.90 -14.91
N VAL A 138 2.75 25.72 -14.35
CA VAL A 138 2.33 24.52 -15.09
C VAL A 138 1.03 23.96 -14.50
N THR A 139 0.28 23.24 -15.31
CA THR A 139 -0.86 22.42 -14.86
C THR A 139 -0.46 20.95 -14.93
N VAL A 140 -0.62 20.22 -13.83
CA VAL A 140 -0.33 18.78 -13.78
C VAL A 140 -1.66 18.02 -13.74
N ARG A 141 -1.89 17.16 -14.73
CA ARG A 141 -3.10 16.34 -14.84
C ARG A 141 -2.75 14.87 -14.64
N TYR A 142 -3.68 14.12 -14.07
CA TYR A 142 -3.60 12.67 -13.99
C TYR A 142 -4.88 12.04 -14.52
N ARG A 143 -4.77 10.79 -14.97
CA ARG A 143 -5.89 9.87 -15.19
C ARG A 143 -5.43 8.44 -15.02
N ILE A 144 -6.34 7.53 -14.67
CA ILE A 144 -6.07 6.10 -14.54
C ILE A 144 -6.83 5.35 -15.65
N PRO A 145 -6.22 5.13 -16.83
CA PRO A 145 -6.96 4.70 -18.02
C PRO A 145 -7.63 3.33 -17.91
N SER A 146 -7.12 2.44 -17.04
CA SER A 146 -7.69 1.11 -16.81
C SER A 146 -8.79 1.10 -15.76
N ASN A 147 -8.99 2.20 -15.02
CA ASN A 147 -9.93 2.26 -13.91
C ASN A 147 -10.60 3.64 -13.88
N THR A 148 -11.65 3.79 -14.70
CA THR A 148 -12.40 5.05 -14.88
C THR A 148 -13.62 5.15 -13.98
N THR A 149 -14.08 4.03 -13.40
CA THR A 149 -15.17 3.99 -12.42
C THR A 149 -14.87 2.99 -11.32
N SER A 150 -15.21 3.33 -10.09
CA SER A 150 -15.00 2.52 -8.88
C SER A 150 -16.31 2.25 -8.12
N VAL A 151 -17.33 3.11 -8.26
CA VAL A 151 -18.64 2.99 -7.60
C VAL A 151 -19.41 1.72 -7.97
N THR A 152 -19.11 1.13 -9.13
CA THR A 152 -19.72 -0.13 -9.58
C THR A 152 -18.98 -1.38 -9.08
N LYS A 153 -17.82 -1.21 -8.44
CA LYS A 153 -16.88 -2.29 -8.08
C LYS A 153 -16.80 -2.54 -6.56
N THR A 154 -17.41 -1.67 -5.76
CA THR A 154 -17.50 -1.79 -4.30
C THR A 154 -18.73 -1.05 -3.78
N ASN A 155 -19.20 -1.40 -2.59
CA ASN A 155 -20.33 -0.74 -1.91
C ASN A 155 -19.92 0.46 -1.04
N PHE A 156 -18.66 0.91 -1.08
CA PHE A 156 -18.16 2.01 -0.24
C PHE A 156 -19.07 3.25 -0.20
N TRP A 157 -19.50 3.77 -1.35
CA TRP A 157 -20.32 4.99 -1.43
C TRP A 157 -21.68 4.85 -0.73
N GLN A 158 -22.24 3.63 -0.63
CA GLN A 158 -23.46 3.36 0.12
C GLN A 158 -23.24 3.55 1.63
N PHE A 159 -22.06 3.19 2.14
CA PHE A 159 -21.74 3.20 3.56
C PHE A 159 -20.96 4.43 4.00
N ALA A 160 -20.45 5.25 3.08
CA ALA A 160 -19.74 6.50 3.38
C ALA A 160 -20.51 7.46 4.33
N PRO A 161 -21.84 7.62 4.23
CA PRO A 161 -22.58 8.46 5.17
C PRO A 161 -22.53 7.93 6.60
N GLN A 162 -22.61 6.61 6.78
CA GLN A 162 -22.54 5.99 8.11
C GLN A 162 -21.10 5.98 8.66
N LEU A 163 -20.13 5.63 7.81
CA LEU A 163 -18.73 5.44 8.22
C LEU A 163 -17.99 6.76 8.42
N PHE A 164 -18.24 7.75 7.56
CA PHE A 164 -17.46 8.98 7.47
C PHE A 164 -18.32 10.25 7.58
N GLY A 165 -19.66 10.14 7.72
CA GLY A 165 -20.54 11.29 7.85
C GLY A 165 -20.68 12.12 6.56
N VAL A 166 -20.29 11.56 5.41
CA VAL A 166 -20.26 12.29 4.13
C VAL A 166 -21.06 11.57 3.05
N ASN A 167 -21.80 12.35 2.26
CA ASN A 167 -22.40 11.88 1.02
C ASN A 167 -21.45 12.22 -0.13
N LEU A 168 -20.77 11.21 -0.66
CA LEU A 168 -19.83 11.39 -1.77
C LEU A 168 -20.55 11.31 -3.11
N LEU A 169 -20.10 12.10 -4.07
CA LEU A 169 -20.47 11.90 -5.46
C LEU A 169 -19.89 10.56 -5.96
N PRO A 170 -20.56 9.87 -6.90
CA PRO A 170 -20.01 8.68 -7.54
C PRO A 170 -18.58 8.92 -8.03
N ASP A 171 -17.69 7.96 -7.80
CA ASP A 171 -16.30 7.98 -8.26
C ASP A 171 -15.43 9.13 -7.70
N VAL A 172 -15.92 9.86 -6.69
CA VAL A 172 -15.16 10.87 -5.95
C VAL A 172 -14.79 10.33 -4.57
N GLY A 173 -13.51 10.40 -4.22
CA GLY A 173 -12.99 9.92 -2.94
C GLY A 173 -13.11 10.92 -1.80
N LEU A 174 -12.70 10.51 -0.60
CA LEU A 174 -12.86 11.28 0.64
C LEU A 174 -12.16 12.65 0.63
N ALA A 175 -11.12 12.83 -0.20
CA ALA A 175 -10.41 14.09 -0.36
C ALA A 175 -10.86 14.89 -1.60
N GLY A 176 -11.96 14.48 -2.26
CA GLY A 176 -12.59 15.21 -3.37
C GLY A 176 -12.00 14.93 -4.75
N ASN A 177 -10.96 14.10 -4.86
CA ASN A 177 -10.37 13.70 -6.13
C ASN A 177 -11.07 12.47 -6.72
N GLY A 178 -11.16 12.40 -8.05
CA GLY A 178 -11.67 11.24 -8.79
C GLY A 178 -10.56 10.39 -9.40
N LEU A 179 -10.90 9.55 -10.38
CA LEU A 179 -9.96 8.69 -11.12
C LEU A 179 -9.17 9.44 -12.22
N GLU A 180 -9.56 10.69 -12.46
CA GLU A 180 -8.84 11.67 -13.26
C GLU A 180 -9.04 13.07 -12.68
N GLY A 181 -8.11 13.99 -12.98
CA GLY A 181 -8.21 15.35 -12.46
C GLY A 181 -6.95 16.18 -12.64
N VAL A 182 -6.94 17.34 -11.98
CA VAL A 182 -5.79 18.24 -11.87
C VAL A 182 -5.17 18.06 -10.49
N MET A 183 -3.86 17.83 -10.44
CA MET A 183 -3.11 17.70 -9.19
C MET A 183 -2.89 19.09 -8.56
N THR A 184 -2.89 19.15 -7.24
CA THR A 184 -2.73 20.39 -6.48
C THR A 184 -1.28 20.56 -6.03
N PRO A 185 -0.66 21.75 -6.15
CA PRO A 185 0.67 22.00 -5.57
C PRO A 185 0.66 21.73 -4.06
N THR A 186 1.64 20.98 -3.56
CA THR A 186 1.74 20.61 -2.13
C THR A 186 2.36 21.74 -1.29
N GLY A 187 3.21 22.56 -1.92
CA GLY A 187 4.10 23.50 -1.23
C GLY A 187 5.50 22.93 -0.98
N ASP A 188 5.72 21.63 -1.24
CA ASP A 188 6.95 20.90 -0.97
C ASP A 188 7.68 20.46 -2.26
N ASN A 189 7.65 21.32 -3.28
CA ASN A 189 8.28 21.11 -4.59
C ASN A 189 7.68 19.93 -5.39
N ASP A 190 6.39 19.65 -5.21
CA ASP A 190 5.64 18.67 -5.98
C ASP A 190 4.14 19.02 -6.08
N TRP A 191 3.40 18.19 -6.82
CA TRP A 191 1.95 18.22 -6.95
C TRP A 191 1.37 16.88 -6.50
N ALA A 192 0.20 16.91 -5.89
CA ALA A 192 -0.48 15.71 -5.42
C ALA A 192 -1.96 15.64 -5.84
N ALA A 193 -2.43 14.43 -6.10
CA ALA A 193 -3.84 14.07 -6.11
C ALA A 193 -4.05 13.02 -5.01
N ILE A 194 -4.64 13.47 -3.92
CA ILE A 194 -4.79 12.71 -2.68
C ILE A 194 -6.20 12.15 -2.57
N GLY A 195 -6.37 10.95 -2.02
CA GLY A 195 -7.67 10.31 -1.82
C GLY A 195 -8.37 9.94 -3.12
N ILE A 196 -7.61 9.50 -4.12
CA ILE A 196 -8.15 8.90 -5.35
C ILE A 196 -8.83 7.57 -4.98
N PRO A 197 -10.12 7.35 -5.29
CA PRO A 197 -10.85 6.16 -4.83
C PRO A 197 -10.65 4.96 -5.78
N VAL A 198 -9.41 4.68 -6.18
CA VAL A 198 -9.09 3.57 -7.10
C VAL A 198 -9.34 2.21 -6.45
N THR A 199 -9.84 1.25 -7.23
CA THR A 199 -10.09 -0.14 -6.81
C THR A 199 -9.11 -1.11 -7.46
N PRO A 200 -8.88 -2.30 -6.87
CA PRO A 200 -8.00 -3.32 -7.47
C PRO A 200 -8.65 -4.06 -8.65
N ILE A 201 -9.89 -3.72 -9.02
CA ILE A 201 -10.58 -4.25 -10.19
C ILE A 201 -10.62 -3.19 -11.29
N ASP A 202 -10.17 -3.56 -12.49
CA ASP A 202 -10.18 -2.70 -13.67
C ASP A 202 -11.59 -2.60 -14.29
N ASP A 203 -11.76 -1.76 -15.31
CA ASP A 203 -13.05 -1.55 -15.96
C ASP A 203 -13.57 -2.78 -16.73
N ASN A 204 -12.70 -3.74 -17.01
CA ASN A 204 -13.07 -5.01 -17.64
C ASN A 204 -13.42 -6.10 -16.61
N GLY A 205 -13.36 -5.79 -15.31
CA GLY A 205 -13.63 -6.73 -14.23
C GLY A 205 -12.44 -7.62 -13.85
N PHE A 206 -11.24 -7.35 -14.35
CA PHE A 206 -10.03 -8.10 -14.00
C PHE A 206 -9.32 -7.49 -12.79
N LEU A 207 -8.72 -8.37 -11.98
CA LEU A 207 -7.83 -7.95 -10.91
C LEU A 207 -6.59 -7.25 -11.51
N ASN A 208 -6.40 -5.99 -11.15
CA ASN A 208 -5.25 -5.17 -11.47
C ASN A 208 -4.83 -4.38 -10.20
N PRO A 209 -3.89 -4.92 -9.40
CA PRO A 209 -3.44 -4.26 -8.17
C PRO A 209 -2.42 -3.13 -8.43
N TYR A 210 -1.92 -3.00 -9.66
CA TYR A 210 -0.89 -2.04 -10.04
C TYR A 210 -1.35 -1.16 -11.22
N PRO A 211 -2.52 -0.49 -11.13
CA PRO A 211 -3.00 0.35 -12.21
C PRO A 211 -2.01 1.51 -12.44
N LEU A 212 -1.77 1.84 -13.71
CA LEU A 212 -0.88 2.94 -14.10
C LEU A 212 -1.68 4.23 -14.26
N ALA A 213 -1.34 5.25 -13.48
CA ALA A 213 -1.74 6.61 -13.78
C ALA A 213 -0.87 7.15 -14.91
N LYS A 214 -1.50 7.83 -15.87
CA LYS A 214 -0.80 8.72 -16.78
C LYS A 214 -0.79 10.12 -16.19
N ILE A 215 0.40 10.68 -16.00
CA ILE A 215 0.60 12.05 -15.55
C ILE A 215 1.04 12.90 -16.75
N GLN A 216 0.42 14.06 -16.92
CA GLN A 216 0.70 15.00 -18.01
C GLN A 216 0.92 16.40 -17.45
N VAL A 217 2.03 17.03 -17.85
CA VAL A 217 2.35 18.42 -17.51
C VAL A 217 2.02 19.29 -18.71
N GLU A 218 1.26 20.35 -18.47
CA GLU A 218 0.89 21.36 -19.46
C GLU A 218 1.50 22.71 -19.09
N SER A 219 2.12 23.37 -20.06
CA SER A 219 2.59 24.76 -19.97
C SER A 219 1.89 25.55 -21.07
N GLN A 220 1.23 26.65 -20.70
CA GLN A 220 0.47 27.50 -21.66
C GLN A 220 -0.54 26.68 -22.51
N GLY A 221 -1.16 25.67 -21.90
CA GLY A 221 -2.14 24.80 -22.57
C GLY A 221 -1.55 23.71 -23.48
N VAL A 222 -0.22 23.62 -23.59
CA VAL A 222 0.47 22.61 -24.40
C VAL A 222 1.09 21.56 -23.50
N ALA A 223 0.88 20.27 -23.82
CA ALA A 223 1.54 19.17 -23.12
C ALA A 223 3.06 19.23 -23.34
N VAL A 224 3.82 19.39 -22.27
CA VAL A 224 5.28 19.51 -22.30
C VAL A 224 5.99 18.27 -21.76
N ALA A 225 5.38 17.50 -20.88
CA ALA A 225 5.96 16.25 -20.39
C ALA A 225 4.87 15.26 -19.99
N THR A 226 5.18 13.97 -20.01
CA THR A 226 4.30 12.96 -19.45
C THR A 226 5.12 11.88 -18.76
N THR A 227 4.51 11.12 -17.86
CA THR A 227 5.09 9.91 -17.30
C THR A 227 3.98 8.97 -16.86
N ARG A 228 4.35 7.77 -16.43
CA ARG A 228 3.45 6.78 -15.88
C ARG A 228 3.94 6.34 -14.52
N ALA A 229 3.08 6.41 -13.51
CA ALA A 229 3.38 5.95 -12.17
C ALA A 229 2.28 5.00 -11.69
N VAL A 230 2.66 4.02 -10.88
CA VAL A 230 1.71 3.05 -10.32
C VAL A 230 0.87 3.74 -9.25
N VAL A 231 -0.43 3.43 -9.22
CA VAL A 231 -1.40 3.84 -8.19
C VAL A 231 -1.87 2.58 -7.45
N PRO A 232 -0.98 1.94 -6.69
CA PRO A 232 -1.15 0.55 -6.25
C PRO A 232 -2.23 0.43 -5.20
N VAL A 233 -3.15 -0.51 -5.38
CA VAL A 233 -4.27 -0.75 -4.47
C VAL A 233 -4.57 -2.24 -4.36
N SER A 234 -4.91 -2.69 -3.16
CA SER A 234 -5.34 -4.05 -2.92
C SER A 234 -6.43 -4.12 -1.86
N TRP A 235 -7.30 -5.11 -1.99
CA TRP A 235 -8.24 -5.51 -0.95
C TRP A 235 -7.91 -6.90 -0.38
N GLU A 236 -6.69 -7.37 -0.64
CA GLU A 236 -6.19 -8.65 -0.16
C GLU A 236 -5.87 -8.54 1.33
N ILE A 237 -6.90 -8.82 2.15
CA ILE A 237 -6.82 -8.92 3.61
C ILE A 237 -7.41 -10.28 3.97
N SER A 238 -6.57 -11.28 4.20
CA SER A 238 -6.97 -12.69 4.29
C SER A 238 -7.47 -13.07 5.70
N CYS A 239 -8.37 -12.26 6.27
CA CYS A 239 -8.97 -12.53 7.59
C CYS A 239 -9.69 -13.88 7.61
N ASN A 240 -10.22 -14.30 6.46
CA ASN A 240 -10.88 -15.57 6.24
C ASN A 240 -9.98 -16.81 6.42
N LEU A 241 -8.67 -16.65 6.62
CA LEU A 241 -7.80 -17.76 7.01
C LEU A 241 -8.12 -18.28 8.41
N CYS A 242 -8.67 -17.43 9.29
CA CYS A 242 -8.97 -17.78 10.68
C CYS A 242 -10.37 -17.35 11.14
N HIS A 243 -10.89 -16.24 10.61
CA HIS A 243 -12.22 -15.72 10.91
C HIS A 243 -13.24 -16.26 9.92
N ALA A 244 -14.26 -16.98 10.40
CA ALA A 244 -15.24 -17.70 9.58
C ALA A 244 -14.64 -18.37 8.30
N PRO A 245 -13.75 -19.37 8.45
CA PRO A 245 -12.98 -19.90 7.33
C PRO A 245 -13.84 -20.38 6.15
N GLY A 246 -13.47 -19.95 4.94
CA GLY A 246 -14.20 -20.26 3.69
C GLY A 246 -15.51 -19.48 3.50
N ALA A 247 -15.88 -18.59 4.42
CA ALA A 247 -17.05 -17.74 4.27
C ALA A 247 -16.76 -16.51 3.39
N THR A 248 -17.84 -15.81 3.03
CA THR A 248 -17.75 -14.52 2.32
C THR A 248 -17.36 -13.39 3.29
N ASN A 249 -16.84 -12.28 2.75
CA ASN A 249 -16.33 -11.16 3.55
C ASN A 249 -17.31 -10.65 4.61
N ALA A 250 -18.58 -10.49 4.27
CA ALA A 250 -19.58 -10.03 5.23
C ALA A 250 -19.73 -10.97 6.45
N MET A 251 -19.54 -12.28 6.26
CA MET A 251 -19.56 -13.24 7.36
C MET A 251 -18.26 -13.23 8.17
N VAL A 252 -17.12 -13.03 7.49
CA VAL A 252 -15.81 -12.87 8.14
C VAL A 252 -15.81 -11.64 9.04
N ASP A 253 -16.31 -10.51 8.54
CA ASP A 253 -16.45 -9.27 9.28
C ASP A 253 -17.38 -9.43 10.49
N ALA A 254 -18.51 -10.14 10.32
CA ALA A 254 -19.42 -10.43 11.42
C ALA A 254 -18.76 -11.29 12.53
N ASP A 255 -17.95 -12.29 12.17
CA ASP A 255 -17.17 -13.09 13.14
C ASP A 255 -16.10 -12.24 13.84
N ILE A 256 -15.46 -11.31 13.15
CA ILE A 256 -14.53 -10.34 13.75
C ILE A 256 -15.25 -9.49 14.79
N LEU A 257 -16.40 -8.87 14.44
CA LEU A 257 -17.17 -8.05 15.37
C LEU A 257 -17.71 -8.87 16.54
N GLN A 258 -18.17 -10.10 16.31
CA GLN A 258 -18.62 -10.99 17.39
C GLN A 258 -17.50 -11.26 18.41
N ARG A 259 -16.28 -11.55 17.93
CA ARG A 259 -15.12 -11.80 18.80
C ARG A 259 -14.68 -10.53 19.51
N HIS A 260 -14.76 -9.39 18.85
CA HIS A 260 -14.51 -8.09 19.47
C HIS A 260 -15.48 -7.86 20.64
N ASP A 261 -16.77 -8.05 20.41
CA ASP A 261 -17.83 -7.94 21.41
C ASP A 261 -17.60 -8.88 22.61
N GLN A 262 -17.26 -10.14 22.35
CA GLN A 262 -16.96 -11.12 23.40
C GLN A 262 -15.74 -10.73 24.24
N LYS A 263 -14.68 -10.23 23.60
CA LYS A 263 -13.42 -9.89 24.28
C LYS A 263 -13.50 -8.58 25.06
N HIS A 264 -14.23 -7.60 24.54
CA HIS A 264 -14.23 -6.23 25.06
C HIS A 264 -15.57 -5.81 25.69
N GLY A 265 -16.59 -6.69 25.67
CA GLY A 265 -17.92 -6.39 26.19
C GLY A 265 -18.68 -5.33 25.39
N THR A 266 -18.33 -5.16 24.11
CA THR A 266 -19.02 -4.23 23.20
C THR A 266 -20.27 -4.86 22.58
N GLN A 267 -21.05 -4.08 21.84
CA GLN A 267 -22.24 -4.51 21.10
C GLN A 267 -22.20 -3.93 19.67
N LEU A 268 -21.10 -4.20 18.96
CA LEU A 268 -20.83 -3.68 17.63
C LEU A 268 -21.54 -4.50 16.56
N LEU A 269 -21.59 -5.83 16.70
CA LEU A 269 -22.28 -6.67 15.75
C LEU A 269 -23.78 -6.33 15.70
N GLY A 270 -24.29 -6.01 14.50
CA GLY A 270 -25.69 -5.62 14.31
C GLY A 270 -25.99 -4.15 14.55
N SER A 271 -25.01 -3.33 14.92
CA SER A 271 -25.16 -1.85 15.05
C SER A 271 -25.02 -1.10 13.72
N GLY A 272 -24.95 -1.83 12.60
CA GLY A 272 -24.61 -1.32 11.27
C GLY A 272 -23.10 -1.39 11.01
N SER A 273 -22.63 -0.69 9.97
CA SER A 273 -21.21 -0.71 9.61
C SER A 273 -20.34 0.06 10.59
N VAL A 274 -19.25 -0.58 11.04
CA VAL A 274 -18.34 -0.06 12.07
C VAL A 274 -17.03 0.41 11.45
N LEU A 275 -16.74 1.71 11.55
CA LEU A 275 -15.40 2.22 11.25
C LEU A 275 -14.48 1.90 12.45
N CYS A 276 -13.46 1.06 12.27
CA CYS A 276 -12.53 0.70 13.34
C CYS A 276 -11.86 1.96 13.95
N ALA A 277 -11.52 2.90 13.07
CA ALA A 277 -10.91 4.18 13.41
C ALA A 277 -11.84 5.19 14.12
N SER A 278 -13.13 4.85 14.29
CA SER A 278 -14.05 5.67 15.12
C SER A 278 -13.68 5.60 16.61
N CYS A 279 -13.08 4.49 17.05
CA CYS A 279 -12.65 4.26 18.42
C CYS A 279 -11.14 4.14 18.55
N HIS A 280 -10.50 3.39 17.63
CA HIS A 280 -9.06 3.20 17.63
C HIS A 280 -8.36 4.35 16.92
N ALA A 281 -7.29 4.91 17.51
CA ALA A 281 -6.50 5.92 16.81
C ALA A 281 -5.85 5.32 15.55
N ASP A 282 -5.98 6.02 14.43
CA ASP A 282 -5.39 5.64 13.14
C ASP A 282 -4.87 6.88 12.39
N PRO A 283 -3.53 7.11 12.41
CA PRO A 283 -2.89 8.19 11.67
C PRO A 283 -3.14 8.15 10.16
N ALA A 284 -3.35 6.99 9.52
CA ALA A 284 -3.66 6.95 8.08
C ALA A 284 -4.99 7.62 7.75
N LEU A 285 -5.94 7.58 8.68
CA LEU A 285 -7.24 8.25 8.55
C LEU A 285 -7.29 9.59 9.29
N GLY A 286 -6.18 10.03 9.89
CA GLY A 286 -6.11 11.26 10.68
C GLY A 286 -6.96 11.22 11.96
N THR A 287 -7.32 10.04 12.43
CA THR A 287 -8.18 9.87 13.62
C THR A 287 -7.34 9.78 14.89
N VAL A 288 -7.76 10.51 15.92
CA VAL A 288 -7.05 10.55 17.21
C VAL A 288 -7.49 9.43 18.17
N GLY A 289 -8.55 8.70 17.82
CA GLY A 289 -9.14 7.65 18.65
C GLY A 289 -9.83 8.18 19.91
N VAL A 290 -10.29 7.25 20.74
CA VAL A 290 -10.91 7.50 22.04
C VAL A 290 -9.88 7.32 23.16
N PRO A 291 -9.81 8.21 24.16
CA PRO A 291 -8.91 8.06 25.29
C PRO A 291 -9.05 6.70 25.99
N GLY A 292 -7.94 6.02 26.26
CA GLY A 292 -7.92 4.70 26.89
C GLY A 292 -8.13 3.53 25.93
N VAL A 293 -8.47 3.79 24.66
CA VAL A 293 -8.49 2.78 23.59
C VAL A 293 -7.15 2.80 22.87
N SER A 294 -6.57 1.63 22.61
CA SER A 294 -5.31 1.53 21.90
C SER A 294 -5.43 2.00 20.44
N SER A 295 -4.31 2.38 19.82
CA SER A 295 -4.28 2.59 18.36
C SER A 295 -4.71 1.32 17.61
N LEU A 296 -5.16 1.48 16.37
CA LEU A 296 -5.63 0.35 15.57
C LEU A 296 -4.49 -0.63 15.30
N SER A 297 -3.31 -0.11 14.98
CA SER A 297 -2.10 -0.93 14.82
C SER A 297 -1.77 -1.74 16.08
N HIS A 298 -1.77 -1.11 17.26
CA HIS A 298 -1.53 -1.84 18.51
C HIS A 298 -2.58 -2.93 18.75
N ALA A 299 -3.87 -2.59 18.59
CA ALA A 299 -4.98 -3.51 18.82
C ALA A 299 -4.91 -4.75 17.91
N MET A 300 -4.70 -4.51 16.62
CA MET A 300 -4.66 -5.56 15.60
C MET A 300 -3.42 -6.42 15.79
N HIS A 301 -2.22 -5.85 15.78
CA HIS A 301 -1.01 -6.66 15.86
C HIS A 301 -0.89 -7.38 17.21
N GLY A 302 -1.19 -6.70 18.32
CA GLY A 302 -1.14 -7.29 19.66
C GLY A 302 -2.17 -8.41 19.86
N SER A 303 -3.34 -8.31 19.22
CA SER A 303 -4.33 -9.39 19.24
C SER A 303 -3.95 -10.58 18.36
N HIS A 304 -2.97 -10.47 17.47
CA HIS A 304 -2.59 -11.55 16.56
C HIS A 304 -1.17 -12.09 16.76
N ALA A 305 -0.31 -11.40 17.52
CA ALA A 305 1.10 -11.77 17.69
C ALA A 305 1.30 -13.24 18.06
N ASP A 306 0.52 -13.77 19.00
CA ASP A 306 0.61 -15.17 19.44
C ASP A 306 -0.30 -16.14 18.66
N ARG A 307 -1.03 -15.65 17.64
CA ARG A 307 -2.08 -16.39 16.92
C ARG A 307 -1.73 -16.68 15.46
N VAL A 308 -0.59 -16.18 14.98
CA VAL A 308 -0.14 -16.37 13.60
C VAL A 308 0.65 -17.67 13.38
N GLN A 309 0.97 -18.42 14.45
CA GLN A 309 1.72 -19.68 14.35
C GLN A 309 1.12 -20.69 13.34
N PRO A 310 -0.22 -20.89 13.26
CA PRO A 310 -0.80 -21.81 12.27
C PRO A 310 -0.48 -21.45 10.82
N LEU A 311 -0.14 -20.19 10.51
CA LEU A 311 0.28 -19.79 9.17
C LEU A 311 1.61 -20.47 8.77
N ALA A 312 2.55 -20.58 9.72
CA ALA A 312 3.81 -21.26 9.50
C ALA A 312 3.58 -22.75 9.21
N ASP A 313 2.66 -23.39 9.95
CA ASP A 313 2.27 -24.79 9.75
C ASP A 313 1.61 -25.02 8.38
N MET A 314 0.92 -24.01 7.84
CA MET A 314 0.36 -24.00 6.48
C MET A 314 1.39 -23.66 5.39
N GLY A 315 2.68 -23.49 5.75
CA GLY A 315 3.75 -23.19 4.81
C GLY A 315 3.88 -21.71 4.41
N TYR A 316 3.18 -20.81 5.09
CA TYR A 316 3.33 -19.37 4.88
C TYR A 316 4.52 -18.84 5.67
N VAL A 317 5.55 -18.40 4.96
CA VAL A 317 6.80 -17.97 5.60
C VAL A 317 6.74 -16.50 6.06
N ASN A 318 5.92 -15.66 5.44
CA ASN A 318 5.69 -14.28 5.89
C ASN A 318 4.28 -14.13 6.47
N ALA A 319 4.16 -14.22 7.80
CA ALA A 319 2.89 -14.08 8.50
C ALA A 319 2.22 -12.71 8.29
N CYS A 320 2.99 -11.66 7.96
CA CYS A 320 2.43 -10.33 7.68
C CYS A 320 1.45 -10.38 6.50
N TYR A 321 1.66 -11.28 5.53
CA TYR A 321 0.84 -11.41 4.34
C TYR A 321 -0.54 -12.03 4.57
N ALA A 322 -0.82 -12.52 5.79
CA ALA A 322 -2.18 -12.90 6.15
C ALA A 322 -3.12 -11.70 6.22
N CYS A 323 -2.61 -10.53 6.61
CA CYS A 323 -3.40 -9.31 6.76
C CYS A 323 -3.00 -8.22 5.75
N HIS A 324 -1.71 -8.14 5.41
CA HIS A 324 -1.21 -7.23 4.39
C HIS A 324 -1.18 -7.91 3.02
N PRO A 325 -1.37 -7.17 1.92
CA PRO A 325 -1.43 -7.78 0.61
C PRO A 325 -0.10 -8.48 0.24
N GLY A 326 -0.14 -9.77 -0.11
CA GLY A 326 1.13 -10.49 -0.25
C GLY A 326 1.11 -11.90 -0.83
N PHE A 327 -0.01 -12.63 -0.78
CA PHE A 327 -0.11 -13.92 -1.45
C PHE A 327 -0.34 -13.77 -2.95
N LYS A 328 -1.02 -12.70 -3.38
CA LYS A 328 -1.27 -12.41 -4.80
C LYS A 328 -0.64 -11.10 -5.24
N THR A 329 -0.81 -10.06 -4.43
CA THR A 329 -0.54 -8.68 -4.86
C THR A 329 0.77 -8.10 -4.31
N ASN A 330 1.56 -8.86 -3.54
CA ASN A 330 2.91 -8.49 -3.09
C ASN A 330 3.08 -6.99 -2.76
N CYS A 331 2.65 -6.57 -1.57
CA CYS A 331 2.81 -5.19 -1.11
C CYS A 331 4.28 -4.75 -1.19
N GLN A 332 5.20 -5.60 -0.73
CA GLN A 332 6.64 -5.44 -0.94
C GLN A 332 7.08 -6.17 -2.22
N ARG A 333 7.65 -5.41 -3.16
CA ARG A 333 8.11 -5.89 -4.47
C ARG A 333 9.34 -5.15 -4.96
N ASP A 334 10.13 -4.62 -4.03
CA ASP A 334 11.31 -3.80 -4.29
C ASP A 334 12.61 -4.63 -4.41
N VAL A 335 13.71 -3.91 -4.65
CA VAL A 335 15.07 -4.47 -4.68
C VAL A 335 15.46 -5.16 -3.37
N HIS A 336 14.89 -4.77 -2.23
CA HIS A 336 15.16 -5.43 -0.94
C HIS A 336 14.51 -6.81 -0.90
N PHE A 337 13.26 -6.93 -1.32
CA PHE A 337 12.58 -8.22 -1.45
C PHE A 337 13.35 -9.15 -2.41
N ALA A 338 13.83 -8.62 -3.54
CA ALA A 338 14.66 -9.38 -4.48
C ALA A 338 15.96 -9.93 -3.87
N LYS A 339 16.44 -9.31 -2.79
CA LYS A 339 17.63 -9.70 -2.03
C LYS A 339 17.31 -10.53 -0.77
N GLY A 340 16.06 -10.94 -0.58
CA GLY A 340 15.63 -11.72 0.59
C GLY A 340 15.51 -10.90 1.88
N ILE A 341 15.34 -9.58 1.77
CA ILE A 341 15.04 -8.70 2.89
C ILE A 341 13.51 -8.48 2.90
N TYR A 342 12.85 -8.98 3.94
CA TYR A 342 11.39 -8.95 4.08
C TYR A 342 10.98 -7.94 5.16
N CYS A 343 9.67 -7.84 5.39
CA CYS A 343 9.05 -6.86 6.29
C CYS A 343 9.70 -6.82 7.67
N THR A 344 9.98 -8.00 8.26
CA THR A 344 10.45 -8.10 9.65
C THR A 344 11.87 -7.59 9.85
N GLN A 345 12.71 -7.60 8.81
CA GLN A 345 14.06 -7.04 8.89
C GLN A 345 14.09 -5.52 8.99
N CYS A 346 12.99 -4.84 8.62
CA CYS A 346 12.85 -3.38 8.75
C CYS A 346 11.88 -3.01 9.88
N HIS A 347 10.70 -3.64 9.94
CA HIS A 347 9.62 -3.29 10.87
C HIS A 347 9.62 -4.10 12.17
N GLY A 348 10.36 -5.22 12.25
CA GLY A 348 10.28 -6.18 13.33
C GLY A 348 9.11 -7.17 13.19
N ASP A 349 8.93 -8.02 14.20
CA ASP A 349 7.83 -8.99 14.25
C ASP A 349 6.48 -8.35 14.64
N MET A 350 5.42 -9.17 14.73
CA MET A 350 4.07 -8.71 15.12
C MET A 350 4.05 -8.02 16.49
N ALA A 351 4.89 -8.47 17.45
CA ALA A 351 4.96 -7.86 18.77
C ALA A 351 5.66 -6.49 18.72
N ALA A 352 6.69 -6.35 17.88
CA ALA A 352 7.39 -5.08 17.66
C ALA A 352 6.45 -4.03 17.03
N VAL A 353 5.68 -4.39 16.00
CA VAL A 353 4.70 -3.46 15.41
C VAL A 353 3.48 -3.22 16.30
N ALA A 354 3.20 -4.13 17.24
CA ALA A 354 2.22 -3.95 18.30
C ALA A 354 2.70 -3.07 19.46
N ASN A 355 3.94 -2.57 19.46
CA ASN A 355 4.43 -1.78 20.58
C ASN A 355 3.60 -0.49 20.76
N PRO A 356 2.98 -0.25 21.95
CA PRO A 356 2.16 0.95 22.18
C PRO A 356 2.97 2.26 22.14
N ALA A 357 4.30 2.20 22.26
CA ALA A 357 5.18 3.35 22.09
C ALA A 357 5.42 3.72 20.62
N ARG A 358 4.99 2.87 19.67
CA ARG A 358 5.12 3.10 18.23
C ARG A 358 3.85 3.76 17.68
N THR A 359 4.02 4.86 16.97
CA THR A 359 2.97 5.51 16.19
C THR A 359 3.05 5.05 14.74
N PRO A 360 2.10 4.24 14.23
CA PRO A 360 2.13 3.78 12.84
C PRO A 360 2.06 4.96 11.87
N TRP A 361 2.69 4.82 10.69
CA TRP A 361 2.80 5.86 9.66
C TRP A 361 3.68 7.07 10.01
N ILE A 362 4.17 7.14 11.25
CA ILE A 362 5.08 8.19 11.74
C ILE A 362 6.42 7.57 12.13
N ASP A 363 6.40 6.53 12.97
CA ASP A 363 7.57 5.77 13.40
C ASP A 363 7.83 4.62 12.42
N GLU A 364 8.40 4.97 11.26
CA GLU A 364 8.73 4.03 10.18
C GLU A 364 10.25 3.79 10.03
N PRO A 365 10.65 2.64 9.46
CA PRO A 365 12.05 2.35 9.20
C PRO A 365 12.70 3.39 8.28
N THR A 366 13.96 3.71 8.56
CA THR A 366 14.76 4.66 7.77
C THR A 366 15.79 3.94 6.93
N CYS A 367 16.08 4.42 5.72
CA CYS A 367 17.18 3.96 4.89
C CYS A 367 18.52 4.10 5.62
N GLY A 368 18.72 5.22 6.33
CA GLY A 368 19.95 5.52 7.06
C GLY A 368 20.34 4.45 8.09
N SER A 369 19.39 3.74 8.71
CA SER A 369 19.68 2.73 9.74
C SER A 369 20.52 1.55 9.22
N CYS A 370 20.48 1.28 7.91
CA CYS A 370 21.26 0.22 7.26
C CYS A 370 22.27 0.77 6.26
N HIS A 371 21.92 1.83 5.52
CA HIS A 371 22.71 2.32 4.40
C HIS A 371 23.80 3.32 4.80
N ALA A 372 23.65 4.03 5.93
CA ALA A 372 24.65 5.01 6.36
C ALA A 372 26.02 4.38 6.66
N ALA A 373 26.03 3.16 7.19
CA ALA A 373 27.27 2.41 7.43
C ALA A 373 27.97 1.98 6.12
N ARG A 374 27.25 1.95 4.99
CA ARG A 374 27.78 1.50 3.69
C ARG A 374 28.16 2.66 2.77
N GLN A 375 27.55 3.83 2.97
CA GLN A 375 27.76 5.03 2.15
C GLN A 375 27.82 6.24 3.06
N HIS A 376 28.95 6.43 3.74
CA HIS A 376 29.11 7.49 4.75
C HIS A 376 29.12 8.91 4.15
N GLU A 377 29.32 9.02 2.83
CA GLU A 377 29.35 10.30 2.12
C GLU A 377 27.95 10.76 1.70
N PHE A 378 26.93 9.90 1.79
CA PHE A 378 25.57 10.23 1.34
C PHE A 378 24.71 10.70 2.50
N ASP A 379 23.87 11.69 2.24
CA ASP A 379 22.77 12.05 3.13
C ASP A 379 21.60 11.09 2.89
N PHE A 380 20.86 10.73 3.93
CA PHE A 380 19.66 9.91 3.82
C PHE A 380 18.42 10.78 4.11
N GLU A 381 17.45 10.25 4.84
CA GLU A 381 16.25 11.01 5.20
C GLU A 381 16.58 12.37 5.86
N GLU A 382 15.78 13.38 5.52
CA GLU A 382 15.78 14.66 6.24
C GLU A 382 15.38 14.40 7.70
N PRO A 383 15.92 15.15 8.69
CA PRO A 383 15.64 14.89 10.09
C PRO A 383 14.15 15.06 10.38
N GLY A 384 13.53 14.03 10.98
CA GLY A 384 12.11 14.03 11.31
C GLY A 384 11.17 13.82 10.13
N LYS A 385 11.68 13.47 8.94
CA LYS A 385 10.90 13.11 7.77
C LYS A 385 11.09 11.65 7.39
N LEU A 386 10.08 11.10 6.74
CA LEU A 386 10.16 9.75 6.15
C LEU A 386 10.80 9.79 4.76
N PHE A 387 11.21 8.62 4.26
CA PHE A 387 11.72 8.47 2.88
C PHE A 387 10.78 9.09 1.83
N LYS A 388 9.46 8.92 1.99
CA LYS A 388 8.44 9.44 1.08
C LYS A 388 8.34 10.97 1.05
N GLU A 389 8.87 11.65 2.08
CA GLU A 389 8.81 13.11 2.29
C GLU A 389 10.17 13.78 2.12
N SER A 390 11.25 12.98 2.15
CA SER A 390 12.62 13.46 2.13
C SER A 390 13.06 13.78 0.71
N ARG A 391 13.95 14.76 0.61
CA ARG A 391 14.55 15.22 -0.64
C ARG A 391 16.08 15.18 -0.57
N GLY A 392 16.69 15.10 -1.74
CA GLY A 392 18.13 15.24 -1.96
C GLY A 392 18.42 15.65 -3.40
N HIS A 393 19.67 15.98 -3.70
CA HIS A 393 20.15 16.35 -5.04
C HIS A 393 19.27 17.43 -5.71
N GLY A 394 19.44 18.70 -5.33
CA GLY A 394 18.69 19.81 -5.93
C GLY A 394 17.20 19.80 -5.58
N ASN A 395 16.86 19.38 -4.35
CA ASN A 395 15.48 19.25 -3.83
C ASN A 395 14.59 18.22 -4.57
N VAL A 396 15.19 17.21 -5.20
CA VAL A 396 14.44 16.10 -5.80
C VAL A 396 13.93 15.17 -4.71
N HIS A 397 12.66 14.78 -4.78
CA HIS A 397 12.08 13.83 -3.83
C HIS A 397 12.75 12.46 -3.95
N CYS A 398 13.10 11.84 -2.81
CA CYS A 398 13.71 10.52 -2.80
C CYS A 398 12.84 9.51 -3.58
N ALA A 399 11.53 9.49 -3.33
CA ALA A 399 10.58 8.61 -4.02
C ALA A 399 10.44 8.89 -5.53
N ALA A 400 10.67 10.13 -5.99
CA ALA A 400 10.66 10.45 -7.41
C ALA A 400 11.84 9.81 -8.16
N CYS A 401 13.00 9.72 -7.51
CA CYS A 401 14.21 9.13 -8.07
C CYS A 401 14.30 7.61 -7.83
N HIS A 402 13.97 7.16 -6.63
CA HIS A 402 14.13 5.77 -6.18
C HIS A 402 12.90 4.89 -6.45
N GLY A 403 11.73 5.49 -6.66
CA GLY A 403 10.44 4.81 -6.66
C GLY A 403 9.75 4.86 -5.29
N SER A 404 8.47 4.48 -5.27
CA SER A 404 7.64 4.47 -4.06
C SER A 404 8.23 3.55 -2.96
N PRO A 405 7.93 3.79 -1.67
CA PRO A 405 8.24 2.82 -0.61
C PRO A 405 7.74 1.41 -1.00
N HIS A 406 8.43 0.35 -0.58
CA HIS A 406 8.08 -1.04 -0.92
C HIS A 406 8.11 -1.39 -2.43
N ALA A 407 8.42 -0.44 -3.31
CA ALA A 407 8.61 -0.60 -4.75
C ALA A 407 9.88 0.12 -5.26
N VAL A 408 10.88 0.30 -4.39
CA VAL A 408 12.17 0.90 -4.73
C VAL A 408 12.89 0.11 -5.82
N GLY A 409 13.41 0.84 -6.81
CA GLY A 409 13.99 0.30 -8.02
C GLY A 409 15.32 -0.45 -7.84
N PRO A 410 15.63 -1.44 -8.71
CA PRO A 410 14.72 -2.04 -9.67
C PRO A 410 13.66 -2.89 -8.95
N ALA A 411 12.38 -2.60 -9.22
CA ALA A 411 11.27 -3.35 -8.67
C ALA A 411 11.12 -4.69 -9.39
N LEU A 412 10.36 -5.62 -8.82
CA LEU A 412 10.07 -6.92 -9.44
C LEU A 412 8.95 -6.88 -10.47
N THR A 413 8.06 -5.90 -10.38
CA THR A 413 6.93 -5.67 -11.28
C THR A 413 7.35 -4.84 -12.49
N VAL A 414 6.73 -5.10 -13.63
CA VAL A 414 7.00 -4.32 -14.86
C VAL A 414 6.45 -2.92 -14.71
N GLU A 415 5.28 -2.79 -14.08
CA GLU A 415 4.53 -1.57 -13.88
C GLU A 415 5.33 -0.51 -13.12
N ASP A 416 5.99 -0.89 -12.02
CA ASP A 416 6.83 0.04 -11.23
C ASP A 416 8.12 0.44 -11.95
N ASN A 417 8.60 -0.38 -12.89
CA ASN A 417 9.80 -0.09 -13.67
C ASN A 417 9.54 0.75 -14.93
N ILE A 418 8.28 0.91 -15.36
CA ILE A 418 7.93 1.60 -16.61
C ILE A 418 8.47 3.03 -16.63
N GLN A 419 8.31 3.80 -15.54
CA GLN A 419 8.81 5.17 -15.45
C GLN A 419 10.31 5.25 -15.73
N ALA A 420 11.09 4.39 -15.07
CA ALA A 420 12.53 4.34 -15.25
C ALA A 420 12.91 3.92 -16.67
N ILE A 421 12.25 2.88 -17.22
CA ILE A 421 12.51 2.42 -18.58
C ILE A 421 12.24 3.53 -19.60
N GLU A 422 11.15 4.29 -19.44
CA GLU A 422 10.81 5.40 -20.34
C GLU A 422 11.82 6.55 -20.27
N HIS A 423 12.32 6.87 -19.07
CA HIS A 423 13.21 8.02 -18.88
C HIS A 423 14.67 7.72 -19.19
N GLN A 424 15.18 6.53 -18.81
CA GLN A 424 16.61 6.20 -18.94
C GLN A 424 16.91 4.97 -19.79
N GLY A 425 15.89 4.21 -20.22
CA GLY A 425 16.05 3.02 -21.07
C GLY A 425 16.24 1.70 -20.31
N TYR A 426 16.23 1.72 -18.97
CA TYR A 426 16.38 0.53 -18.13
C TYR A 426 15.65 0.69 -16.79
N ALA A 427 15.29 -0.45 -16.20
CA ALA A 427 14.68 -0.55 -14.88
C ALA A 427 15.67 -0.17 -13.76
N GLY A 428 15.19 0.49 -12.71
CA GLY A 428 16.01 0.89 -11.57
C GLY A 428 15.66 2.27 -11.04
N VAL A 429 16.47 2.74 -10.09
CA VAL A 429 16.48 4.15 -9.70
C VAL A 429 16.89 5.03 -10.89
N ILE A 430 16.42 6.27 -10.94
CA ILE A 430 16.82 7.22 -12.00
C ILE A 430 18.29 7.59 -11.78
N SER A 431 19.19 7.00 -12.56
CA SER A 431 20.64 7.19 -12.44
C SER A 431 21.30 7.81 -13.68
N LYS A 432 20.56 7.96 -14.79
CA LYS A 432 21.07 8.63 -15.99
C LYS A 432 20.92 10.14 -15.84
N CYS A 433 22.02 10.87 -15.60
CA CYS A 433 21.99 12.33 -15.37
C CYS A 433 21.25 13.10 -16.48
N THR A 434 21.33 12.63 -17.73
CA THR A 434 20.68 13.29 -18.88
C THR A 434 19.15 13.21 -18.91
N VAL A 435 18.54 12.52 -17.94
CA VAL A 435 17.10 12.61 -17.67
C VAL A 435 16.74 14.05 -17.29
N CYS A 436 17.50 14.67 -16.40
CA CYS A 436 17.26 16.03 -15.92
C CYS A 436 18.21 17.04 -16.58
N HIS A 437 19.49 16.69 -16.73
CA HIS A 437 20.50 17.57 -17.32
C HIS A 437 20.48 17.52 -18.85
N THR A 438 20.66 18.66 -19.53
CA THR A 438 20.73 18.72 -21.00
C THR A 438 22.05 18.20 -21.56
N SER A 439 23.07 18.05 -20.71
CA SER A 439 24.38 17.49 -21.01
C SER A 439 24.87 16.68 -19.81
N MET A 440 25.78 15.72 -20.03
CA MET A 440 26.39 15.00 -18.92
C MET A 440 27.20 15.99 -18.05
N PRO A 441 26.94 16.07 -16.73
CA PRO A 441 27.79 16.82 -15.82
C PRO A 441 29.18 16.19 -15.76
N ASN A 442 30.21 17.02 -15.56
CA ASN A 442 31.59 16.56 -15.38
C ASN A 442 31.91 16.20 -13.91
N GLU A 443 30.98 16.48 -13.01
CA GLU A 443 31.11 16.30 -11.57
C GLU A 443 30.56 14.93 -11.14
N THR A 444 31.03 14.47 -9.98
CA THR A 444 30.50 13.26 -9.35
C THR A 444 29.07 13.48 -8.89
N PHE A 445 28.25 12.42 -8.87
CA PHE A 445 26.90 12.53 -8.36
C PHE A 445 26.91 12.87 -6.85
N GLU A 446 26.17 13.90 -6.49
CA GLU A 446 26.02 14.36 -5.10
C GLU A 446 24.68 13.87 -4.56
N HIS A 447 24.72 13.04 -3.52
CA HIS A 447 23.54 12.58 -2.79
C HIS A 447 23.40 13.37 -1.49
N LYS A 448 23.25 14.70 -1.60
CA LYS A 448 23.22 15.64 -0.47
C LYS A 448 21.92 16.44 -0.41
N ARG A 449 21.59 16.96 0.79
CA ARG A 449 20.36 17.73 1.03
C ARG A 449 20.48 19.21 0.69
N ASP A 450 21.67 19.78 0.78
CA ASP A 450 21.90 21.24 0.76
C ASP A 450 22.39 21.79 -0.60
N ASP A 451 22.16 21.04 -1.69
CA ASP A 451 22.57 21.42 -3.05
C ASP A 451 21.56 22.36 -3.76
#